data_AF-A0A3C7W2N1-F1
#
_entry.id   AF-A0A3C7W2N1-F1
#
_cell.length_a   1.000
_cell.length_b   1.000
_cell.length_c   1.000
_cell.angle_alpha   90.00
_cell.angle_beta   90.00
_cell.angle_gamma   90.00
#
_symmetry.space_group_name_H-M   'P 1'
#
loop_
_entity.id
_entity.type
_entity.pdbx_description
1 polymer ?
#
loop_
_entity_poly.entity_id
_entity_poly.type
_entity_poly.pdbx_seq_one_letter_code
_entity_poly.pdbx_strand_id
1 'polypeptide(L)' 'MACWLLKTEPDSFSLDDLAARPGGVEPWDGVRNYQARNFLRDELREGDEVFIYHSSCAVPAV' A
#
# COMPACT_ATOMS: atom_id res chain seq x y z
N MET A 1 -16.25 3.63 6.96
CA MET A 1 -15.29 3.73 5.86
C MET A 1 -14.04 4.33 6.46
N ALA A 2 -13.04 3.49 6.68
CA ALA A 2 -11.75 3.93 7.20
C ALA A 2 -10.85 4.32 6.02
N CYS A 3 -9.94 5.26 6.25
CA CYS A 3 -8.93 5.62 5.26
C CYS A 3 -7.57 5.19 5.77
N TRP A 4 -6.81 4.51 4.93
CA TRP A 4 -5.52 3.94 5.28
C TRP A 4 -4.39 4.58 4.47
N LEU A 5 -3.17 4.45 4.97
CA LEU A 5 -1.97 4.85 4.23
C LEU A 5 -0.99 3.67 4.22
N LEU A 6 -0.71 3.19 3.01
CA LEU A 6 0.20 2.09 2.74
C LEU A 6 1.48 2.65 2.10
N LYS A 7 2.64 2.13 2.50
CA LYS A 7 3.94 2.62 2.04
C LYS A 7 4.58 1.62 1.11
N THR A 8 5.06 2.10 -0.03
CA THR A 8 5.86 1.32 -0.98
C THR A 8 7.05 2.15 -1.45
N GLU A 9 8.13 1.49 -1.87
CA GLU A 9 9.27 2.17 -2.46
C GLU A 9 9.05 2.22 -3.98
N PRO A 10 9.06 3.40 -4.62
CA PRO A 10 8.72 3.51 -6.04
C PRO A 10 9.69 2.76 -6.96
N ASP A 11 10.95 2.57 -6.52
CA ASP A 11 11.94 1.79 -7.27
C ASP A 11 11.68 0.27 -7.20
N SER A 12 10.90 -0.19 -6.22
CA SER A 12 10.51 -1.59 -6.07
C SER A 12 9.12 -1.87 -6.62
N PHE A 13 8.14 -1.03 -6.27
CA PHE A 13 6.76 -1.09 -6.75
C PHE A 13 6.08 0.27 -6.57
N SER A 14 5.83 0.97 -7.67
CA SER A 14 5.22 2.29 -7.71
C SER A 14 3.70 2.23 -7.88
N LEU A 15 3.05 3.41 -7.82
CA LEU A 15 1.61 3.52 -8.12
C LEU A 15 1.35 3.27 -9.61
N ASP A 16 2.28 3.66 -10.49
CA ASP A 16 2.20 3.41 -11.93
C ASP A 16 2.30 1.91 -12.23
N ASP A 17 3.13 1.17 -11.48
CA ASP A 17 3.21 -0.29 -11.59
C ASP A 17 1.88 -0.95 -11.22
N LEU A 18 1.22 -0.48 -10.15
CA LEU A 18 -0.12 -0.94 -9.78
C LEU A 18 -1.16 -0.62 -10.86
N ALA A 19 -1.15 0.59 -11.41
CA ALA A 19 -2.06 1.00 -12.47
C ALA A 19 -1.88 0.19 -13.76
N ALA A 20 -0.65 -0.28 -14.03
CA ALA A 20 -0.34 -1.14 -15.17
C ALA A 20 -0.75 -2.61 -14.98
N ARG A 21 -1.07 -3.06 -13.75
CA ARG A 21 -1.49 -4.44 -13.48
C ARG A 21 -2.86 -4.74 -14.07
N PRO A 22 -3.12 -5.99 -14.53
CA PRO A 22 -4.44 -6.39 -14.95
C PRO A 22 -5.50 -6.12 -13.86
N GLY A 23 -6.45 -5.24 -14.16
CA GLY A 23 -7.49 -4.84 -13.22
C GLY A 23 -7.05 -3.90 -12.10
N GLY A 24 -5.80 -3.41 -12.10
CA GLY A 24 -5.27 -2.54 -11.04
C GLY A 24 -5.14 -3.25 -9.70
N VAL A 25 -4.87 -4.57 -9.71
CA VAL A 25 -4.83 -5.41 -8.50
C VAL A 25 -3.45 -6.03 -8.33
N GLU A 26 -2.93 -5.95 -7.11
CA GLU A 26 -1.70 -6.63 -6.68
C GLU A 26 -1.83 -7.07 -5.21
N PRO A 27 -1.30 -8.24 -4.80
CA PRO A 27 -1.20 -8.62 -3.40
C PRO A 27 -0.30 -7.67 -2.61
N TRP A 28 -0.76 -7.23 -1.42
CA TRP A 28 0.07 -6.43 -0.52
C TRP A 28 0.87 -7.32 0.43
N ASP A 29 2.09 -7.68 0.03
CA ASP A 29 2.96 -8.57 0.77
C ASP A 29 4.09 -7.82 1.53
N GLY A 30 5.16 -8.53 1.91
CA GLY A 30 6.36 -7.88 2.48
C GLY A 30 6.22 -7.31 3.90
N VAL A 31 5.03 -7.21 4.48
CA VAL A 31 4.85 -6.65 5.83
C VAL A 31 5.47 -7.55 6.89
N ARG A 32 6.47 -7.02 7.62
CA ARG A 32 7.15 -7.70 8.74
C ARG A 32 6.99 -6.98 10.08
N ASN A 33 6.29 -5.85 10.09
CA ASN A 33 5.93 -5.16 11.32
C ASN A 33 4.66 -5.78 11.93
N TYR A 34 4.73 -6.20 13.19
CA TYR A 34 3.61 -6.87 13.86
C TYR A 34 2.35 -6.01 13.99
N GLN A 35 2.49 -4.71 14.23
CA GLN A 35 1.37 -3.79 14.35
C GLN A 35 0.69 -3.56 13.00
N ALA A 36 1.48 -3.28 11.95
CA ALA A 36 0.96 -3.12 10.59
C ALA A 36 0.23 -4.38 10.10
N ARG A 37 0.79 -5.56 10.39
CA ARG A 37 0.13 -6.84 10.11
C ARG A 37 -1.23 -6.94 10.81
N ASN A 38 -1.31 -6.55 12.09
CA ASN A 38 -2.57 -6.59 12.82
C ASN A 38 -3.60 -5.62 12.23
N PHE A 39 -3.19 -4.41 11.81
CA PHE A 39 -4.09 -3.48 11.11
C PHE A 39 -4.66 -4.10 9.82
N LEU A 40 -3.81 -4.69 8.97
CA LEU A 40 -4.24 -5.34 7.73
C LEU A 40 -5.18 -6.53 7.96
N ARG A 41 -4.98 -7.29 9.04
CA ARG A 41 -5.75 -8.50 9.33
C ARG A 41 -7.06 -8.21 10.06
N ASP A 42 -7.03 -7.33 11.06
CA ASP A 42 -8.11 -7.18 12.03
C ASP A 42 -9.01 -5.99 11.71
N GLU A 43 -8.46 -4.93 11.11
CA GLU A 43 -9.14 -3.65 10.96
C GLU A 43 -9.48 -3.30 9.51
N LEU A 44 -8.55 -3.49 8.56
CA LEU A 44 -8.78 -3.21 7.13
C LEU A 44 -9.89 -4.11 6.58
N ARG A 45 -10.86 -3.52 5.87
CA ARG A 45 -11.99 -4.25 5.25
C ARG A 45 -12.08 -3.99 3.75
N GLU A 46 -12.71 -4.92 3.04
CA GLU A 46 -13.06 -4.71 1.63
C GLU A 46 -13.92 -3.45 1.48
N GLY A 47 -13.57 -2.60 0.51
CA GLY A 47 -14.22 -1.32 0.28
C GLY A 47 -13.66 -0.13 1.08
N ASP A 48 -12.70 -0.34 1.99
CA ASP A 48 -11.94 0.77 2.56
C ASP A 48 -10.99 1.38 1.52
N GLU A 49 -10.73 2.69 1.64
CA GLU A 49 -9.85 3.42 0.74
C GLU A 49 -8.42 3.51 1.29
N VAL A 50 -7.45 3.49 0.38
CA VAL A 50 -6.02 3.48 0.71
C VAL A 50 -5.29 4.52 -0.10
N PHE A 51 -4.50 5.36 0.58
CA PHE A 51 -3.46 6.17 -0.04
C PHE A 51 -2.17 5.36 -0.17
N ILE A 52 -1.54 5.41 -1.34
CA ILE A 52 -0.21 4.86 -1.56
C ILE A 52 0.81 5.97 -1.34
N TYR A 53 1.72 5.76 -0.41
CA TYR A 53 2.82 6.69 -0.10
C TYR A 53 4.14 6.13 -0.61
N HIS A 54 4.82 6.87 -1.48
CA HIS A 54 6.16 6.55 -1.94
C HIS A 54 7.19 6.90 -0.86
N SER A 55 7.75 5.87 -0.22
CA SER A 55 8.81 5.99 0.79
C SER A 55 10.19 5.72 0.21
N SER A 56 11.24 6.02 0.98
CA SER A 56 12.64 5.70 0.66
C SER A 56 13.12 6.21 -0.72
N CYS A 57 12.56 7.32 -1.21
CA CYS A 57 12.92 7.92 -2.50
C CYS A 57 13.30 9.41 -2.34
N ALA A 58 13.80 10.01 -3.42
CA ALA A 58 14.26 11.40 -3.42
C ALA A 58 13.14 12.41 -3.13
N VAL A 59 11.90 12.12 -3.55
CA VAL A 59 10.73 12.96 -3.35
C VAL A 59 9.62 12.12 -2.73
N PRO A 60 9.58 11.99 -1.39
CA PRO A 60 8.58 11.19 -0.72
C PRO A 60 7.23 11.93 -0.65
N ALA A 61 6.16 11.29 -1.09
CA ALA A 61 4.81 11.86 -1.16
C ALA A 61 3.73 10.78 -1.23
N VAL A 62 2.47 11.19 -1.04
CA VAL A 62 1.28 10.47 -1.50
C VAL A 62 1.07 10.78 -2.97
#